data_AF-A0A6L9EXK0-F1
#
_entry.id   AF-A0A6L9EXK0-F1
#
_cell.length_a   1.000
_cell.length_b   1.000
_cell.length_c   1.000
_cell.angle_alpha   90.00
_cell.angle_beta   90.00
_cell.angle_gamma   90.00
#
_symmetry.space_group_name_H-M   'P 1'
#
loop_
_entity.id
_entity.type
_entity.pdbx_description
1 polymer ?
#
loop_
_entity_poly.entity_id
_entity_poly.type
_entity_poly.pdbx_seq_one_letter_code
_entity_poly.pdbx_strand_id
1 'polypeptide(L)' 'MDFHGKEILLSFCELLGFRNRINAIDINTHFYGDHSGIEILPLCNLKEVLILETTDVLELKKIIDTIFTPQESETLC' A
#
# COMPACT_ATOMS: atom_id res chain seq x y z
N MET A 1 -10.31 -2.70 1.44
CA MET A 1 -9.47 -1.49 1.24
C MET A 1 -10.16 -0.67 0.18
N ASP A 2 -10.46 0.60 0.44
CA ASP A 2 -11.00 1.50 -0.59
C ASP A 2 -9.83 2.10 -1.39
N PHE A 3 -9.86 1.96 -2.71
CA PHE A 3 -8.89 2.55 -3.63
C PHE A 3 -9.65 3.31 -4.73
N HIS A 4 -9.57 4.63 -4.73
CA HIS A 4 -10.31 5.54 -5.62
C HIS A 4 -11.83 5.23 -5.72
N GLY A 5 -12.48 4.92 -4.59
CA GLY A 5 -13.91 4.61 -4.55
C GLY A 5 -14.25 3.17 -4.96
N LYS A 6 -13.24 2.32 -5.16
CA LYS A 6 -13.40 0.90 -5.39
C LYS A 6 -12.96 0.12 -4.16
N GLU A 7 -13.89 -0.63 -3.59
CA GLU A 7 -13.57 -1.54 -2.49
C GLU A 7 -12.92 -2.83 -3.01
N ILE A 8 -11.71 -3.10 -2.52
CA ILE A 8 -10.92 -4.28 -2.81
C ILE A 8 -10.93 -5.19 -1.58
N LEU A 9 -11.40 -6.42 -1.78
CA LEU A 9 -11.40 -7.46 -0.75
C LEU A 9 -10.13 -8.30 -0.89
N LEU A 10 -9.32 -8.29 0.17
CA LEU A 10 -8.10 -9.09 0.27
C LEU A 10 -8.28 -10.09 1.42
N SER A 11 -8.01 -11.37 1.15
CA SER A 11 -7.81 -12.34 2.23
C SER A 11 -6.56 -11.97 3.04
N PHE A 12 -6.41 -12.53 4.24
CA PHE A 12 -5.28 -12.22 5.10
C PHE A 12 -3.91 -12.50 4.45
N CYS A 13 -3.76 -13.62 3.74
CA CYS A 13 -2.52 -13.93 3.03
C CYS A 13 -2.25 -12.96 1.87
N GLU A 14 -3.30 -12.53 1.17
CA GLU A 14 -3.19 -11.53 0.10
C GLU A 14 -2.80 -10.17 0.66
N LEU A 15 -3.34 -9.79 1.82
CA LEU A 15 -2.96 -8.58 2.54
C LEU A 15 -1.49 -8.62 3.00
N LEU A 16 -1.02 -9.76 3.51
CA LEU A 16 0.39 -9.95 3.86
C LEU A 16 1.32 -9.84 2.64
N GLY A 17 0.94 -10.46 1.52
CA GLY A 17 1.67 -10.36 0.27
C GLY A 17 1.69 -8.93 -0.25
N PHE A 18 0.56 -8.23 -0.17
CA PHE A 18 0.42 -6.83 -0.54
C PHE A 18 1.32 -5.92 0.31
N ARG A 19 1.33 -6.09 1.65
CA ARG A 19 2.25 -5.39 2.55
C ARG A 19 3.71 -5.52 2.12
N ASN A 20 4.15 -6.75 1.86
CA ASN A 20 5.54 -7.00 1.48
C ASN A 20 5.91 -6.30 0.15
N ARG A 21 4.99 -6.30 -0.82
CA ARG A 21 5.19 -5.61 -2.10
C ARG A 21 5.24 -4.10 -1.93
N ILE A 22 4.26 -3.51 -1.23
CA ILE A 22 4.21 -2.07 -0.96
C ILE A 22 5.46 -1.60 -0.22
N ASN A 23 5.92 -2.36 0.78
CA ASN A 23 7.12 -2.02 1.54
C ASN A 23 8.41 -2.14 0.73
N ALA A 24 8.46 -3.04 -0.26
CA ALA A 24 9.60 -3.22 -1.14
C ALA A 24 9.76 -2.10 -2.21
N ILE A 25 8.72 -1.29 -2.45
CA ILE A 25 8.82 -0.16 -3.39
C ILE A 25 9.78 0.89 -2.80
N ASP A 26 10.88 1.15 -3.52
CA ASP A 26 11.79 2.25 -3.22
C ASP A 26 11.23 3.56 -3.77
N ILE A 27 10.65 4.35 -2.87
CA ILE A 27 10.00 5.61 -3.23
C ILE A 27 10.98 6.63 -3.82
N ASN A 28 12.29 6.53 -3.54
CA ASN A 28 13.25 7.47 -4.10
C ASN A 28 13.37 7.32 -5.62
N THR A 29 13.08 6.14 -6.15
CA THR A 29 13.09 5.88 -7.60
C THR A 29 11.88 6.46 -8.33
N HIS A 30 10.85 6.90 -7.58
CA HIS A 30 9.66 7.53 -8.14
C HIS A 30 9.86 9.02 -8.45
N PHE A 31 10.96 9.63 -8.00
CA PHE A 31 11.22 11.05 -8.25
C PHE A 31 12.30 11.20 -9.33
N TYR A 32 11.92 11.70 -10.50
CA TYR A 32 12.85 12.04 -11.58
C TYR A 32 12.69 13.50 -11.98
N GLY A 33 13.58 14.36 -11.47
CA GLY A 33 13.43 15.82 -11.59
C GLY A 33 12.17 16.30 -10.87
N ASP A 34 11.33 17.07 -11.58
CA ASP A 34 10.05 17.58 -11.07
C ASP A 34 8.86 16.66 -11.38
N HIS A 35 9.11 15.41 -11.78
CA HIS A 35 8.06 14.45 -12.16
C HIS A 35 7.87 13.33 -11.13
N SER A 36 6.61 12.96 -10.94
CA SER A 36 6.17 11.79 -10.16
C SER A 36 6.22 10.52 -11.01
N GLY A 37 6.58 9.41 -10.38
CA GLY A 37 6.60 8.08 -10.96
C GLY A 37 5.25 7.37 -10.88
N ILE A 38 5.16 6.25 -11.58
CA ILE A 38 4.02 5.34 -11.57
C ILE A 38 4.52 3.95 -11.17
N GLU A 39 3.85 3.32 -10.21
CA GLU A 39 4.02 1.90 -9.89
C GLU A 39 2.86 1.09 -10.46
N ILE A 40 3.17 -0.03 -11.10
CA ILE A 40 2.14 -0.99 -11.52
C ILE A 40 2.22 -2.20 -10.60
N LEU A 41 1.22 -2.33 -9.73
CA LEU A 41 1.17 -3.38 -8.73
C LEU A 41 0.06 -4.40 -9.04
N PRO A 42 0.41 -5.60 -9.55
CA PRO A 42 -0.58 -6.66 -9.65
C PRO A 42 -0.93 -7.17 -8.25
N LEU A 43 -2.22 -7.29 -7.95
CA LEU A 43 -2.70 -7.97 -6.75
C LEU A 43 -2.55 -9.49 -6.90
N CYS A 44 -2.57 -10.19 -5.78
CA CYS A 44 -2.46 -11.64 -5.73
C CYS A 44 -3.47 -12.28 -6.70
N ASN A 45 -3.04 -13.32 -7.42
CA ASN A 45 -3.80 -14.00 -8.47
C ASN A 45 -4.06 -13.20 -9.76
N LEU A 46 -3.40 -12.04 -9.99
CA LEU A 46 -3.52 -11.22 -11.21
C LEU A 46 -4.96 -10.78 -11.55
N LYS A 47 -5.90 -10.92 -10.61
CA LYS A 47 -7.30 -10.56 -10.83
C LYS A 47 -7.48 -9.05 -11.00
N GLU A 48 -6.61 -8.28 -10.37
CA GLU A 48 -6.67 -6.83 -10.34
C GLU A 48 -5.25 -6.28 -10.42
N VAL A 49 -5.08 -5.20 -11.18
CA VAL A 49 -3.83 -4.45 -11.31
C VAL A 49 -4.10 -3.04 -10.82
N LEU A 50 -3.28 -2.60 -9.87
CA LEU A 50 -3.29 -1.22 -9.39
C LEU A 50 -2.26 -0.43 -10.16
N ILE A 51 -2.66 0.75 -10.63
CA ILE A 51 -1.76 1.77 -11.17
C ILE A 51 -1.71 2.83 -10.08
N LEU A 52 -0.52 3.04 -9.51
CA LEU A 52 -0.31 3.88 -8.35
C LEU A 52 0.57 5.05 -8.77
N GLU A 53 0.12 6.27 -8.55
CA GLU A 53 1.02 7.42 -8.55
C GLU A 53 1.86 7.42 -7.27
N THR A 54 2.93 8.21 -7.26
CA THR A 54 3.81 8.35 -6.09
C THR A 54 3.05 8.68 -4.79
N THR A 55 2.01 9.51 -4.88
CA THR A 55 1.14 9.84 -3.73
C THR A 55 0.37 8.62 -3.22
N ASP A 56 -0.13 7.78 -4.12
CA ASP A 56 -0.86 6.57 -3.75
C ASP A 56 0.06 5.58 -3.04
N VAL A 57 1.29 5.43 -3.52
CA VAL A 57 2.31 4.58 -2.87
C VAL A 57 2.60 5.06 -1.45
N LEU A 58 2.74 6.38 -1.27
CA LEU A 58 2.99 6.98 0.05
C LEU A 58 1.80 6.76 1.01
N GLU A 59 0.58 6.93 0.52
CA GLU A 59 -0.63 6.71 1.31
C GLU A 59 -0.79 5.22 1.68
N LEU A 60 -0.59 4.33 0.73
CA LEU A 60 -0.67 2.88 0.95
C LEU A 60 0.39 2.39 1.94
N LYS A 61 1.62 2.92 1.91
CA LYS A 61 2.63 2.62 2.92
C LYS A 61 2.14 2.99 4.33
N LYS A 62 1.52 4.17 4.51
CA LYS A 62 0.96 4.61 5.81
C LYS A 62 -0.21 3.74 6.27
N ILE A 63 -1.12 3.40 5.36
CA ILE A 63 -2.27 2.53 5.66
C ILE A 63 -1.77 1.16 6.13
N ILE A 64 -0.82 0.58 5.39
CA ILE A 64 -0.23 -0.71 5.74
C ILE A 64 0.50 -0.64 7.09
N ASP A 65 1.28 0.40 7.34
CA ASP A 65 1.92 0.57 8.64
C ASP A 65 0.89 0.67 9.76
N THR A 66 -0.23 1.37 9.54
CA THR A 66 -1.31 1.50 10.53
C THR A 66 -2.00 0.17 10.82
N ILE A 67 -2.24 -0.66 9.80
CA ILE A 67 -2.89 -1.97 9.94
C ILE A 67 -2.01 -2.94 10.74
N PHE A 68 -0.69 -2.86 10.59
CA PHE A 68 0.26 -3.83 11.16
C PHE A 68 1.04 -3.33 12.37
N THR A 69 0.92 -2.05 12.72
CA THR A 69 1.51 -1.51 13.96
C THR A 69 0.56 -1.79 15.12
N PRO A 70 1.03 -2.41 16.21
CA PRO A 70 0.24 -2.53 17.43
C PRO A 70 -0.14 -1.13 17.89
N GLN A 71 -1.44 -0.82 17.92
CA GLN A 71 -1.89 0.39 18.57
C GLN A 71 -1.66 0.19 20.08
N GLU A 72 -0.82 1.03 20.68
CA GLU A 72 -0.75 1.14 22.13
C GLU A 72 -2.16 1.50 22.60
N SER A 73 -2.88 0.49 23.09
CA SER A 73 -4.11 0.74 23.83
C SER A 73 -3.67 1.47 25.09
N GLU A 74 -4.13 2.71 25.28
CA GLU A 74 -4.02 3.43 26.55
C GLU A 74 -4.49 2.50 27.66
N THR A 75 -3.53 1.81 28.29
CA THR A 75 -3.79 1.06 29.49
C THR A 75 -3.67 2.07 30.61
N LEU A 76 -4.71 2.88 30.76
CA LEU A 76 -4.96 3.62 32.00
C LEU A 76 -5.24 2.58 33.09
N CYS A 77 -4.17 2.12 33.73
CA CYS A 77 -4.21 1.50 35.05
C CYS A 77 -3.77 2.52 36.09
#